data_AF-A0ABD1BI17-F1
#
_entry.id   AF-A0ABD1BI17-F1
#
_cell.length_a   1.000
_cell.length_b   1.000
_cell.length_c   1.000
_cell.angle_alpha   90.00
_cell.angle_beta   90.00
_cell.angle_gamma   90.00
#
_symmetry.space_group_name_H-M   'P 1'
#
loop_
_entity.id
_entity.type
_entity.pdbx_description
1 polymer ?
#
loop_
_entity_poly.entity_id
_entity_poly.type
_entity_poly.pdbx_seq_one_letter_code
_entity_poly.pdbx_strand_id
1 'polypeptide(L)'
;MKRGILEVVLVDAHGITHTNFIGRPVYYVLLKCGTKEYRSKMSKGANDNALWNQKFVFDFPMSEWKKLTNIKVRIMDKELFKDGGFVGETIISLEGIITEGRDRGYMEIKPAPYNVVLDDDTFKGELKLGLRFISTDKLQRKAWELKIEGKNSEEPTISPILNLMKLPLLRFLLYCFRKTSKYQLKES
;
A
#
# COMPACT_ATOMS: atom_id res chain seq x y z
N MET A 1 10.04 -16.43 -2.51
CA MET A 1 8.94 -16.94 -1.66
C MET A 1 7.88 -15.87 -1.54
N LYS A 2 6.59 -16.22 -1.56
CA LYS A 2 5.50 -15.24 -1.44
C LYS A 2 5.45 -14.69 -0.01
N ARG A 3 5.44 -13.37 0.14
CA ARG A 3 5.43 -12.69 1.44
C ARG A 3 4.25 -11.75 1.53
N GLY A 4 3.74 -11.58 2.74
CA GLY A 4 2.80 -10.51 3.07
C GLY A 4 3.47 -9.57 4.05
N ILE A 5 3.25 -8.27 3.86
CA ILE A 5 3.81 -7.21 4.70
C ILE A 5 2.63 -6.45 5.28
N LEU A 6 2.56 -6.38 6.61
CA LEU A 6 1.66 -5.49 7.34
C LEU A 6 2.49 -4.32 7.88
N GLU A 7 2.18 -3.14 7.39
CA GLU A 7 2.67 -1.90 7.96
C GLU A 7 1.65 -1.33 8.94
N VAL A 8 2.14 -0.92 10.10
CA VAL A 8 1.34 -0.32 11.16
C VAL A 8 1.87 1.08 11.40
N VAL A 9 1.01 2.09 11.24
CA VAL A 9 1.34 3.50 11.48
C VAL A 9 0.72 3.89 12.81
N LEU A 10 1.55 3.97 13.85
CA LEU A 10 1.18 4.43 15.18
C LEU A 10 1.25 5.97 15.21
N VAL A 11 0.11 6.63 15.44
CA VAL A 11 0.03 8.10 15.35
C VAL A 11 0.08 8.72 16.73
N ASP A 12 -1.04 8.73 17.44
CA ASP A 12 -1.24 9.37 18.74
C ASP A 12 -2.22 8.58 19.62
N ALA A 13 -2.30 8.96 20.90
CA ALA A 13 -3.33 8.50 21.84
C ALA A 13 -3.83 9.66 22.70
N HIS A 14 -5.10 9.57 23.09
CA HIS A 14 -5.84 10.58 23.82
C HIS A 14 -6.63 9.95 24.97
N GLY A 15 -6.74 10.65 26.11
CA GLY A 15 -7.57 10.20 27.23
C GLY A 15 -7.04 8.96 27.97
N ILE A 16 -5.76 8.63 27.81
CA ILE A 16 -5.13 7.45 28.40
C ILE A 16 -4.52 7.70 29.79
N THR A 17 -4.44 8.96 30.24
CA THR A 17 -3.81 9.33 31.51
C THR A 17 -4.55 8.78 32.73
N HIS A 18 -3.82 8.40 33.78
CA HIS A 18 -4.39 8.05 35.09
C HIS A 18 -4.57 9.29 35.96
N THR A 19 -5.67 9.34 36.71
CA THR A 19 -6.03 10.49 37.58
C THR A 19 -5.06 10.74 38.73
N ASN A 20 -4.24 9.75 39.09
CA ASN A 20 -3.42 9.76 40.30
C ASN A 20 -1.91 9.90 40.00
N PHE A 21 -1.53 10.39 38.82
CA PHE A 21 -0.12 10.54 38.45
C PHE A 21 0.45 11.90 38.87
N ILE A 22 1.60 11.89 39.55
CA ILE A 22 2.37 13.09 39.89
C ILE A 22 3.54 13.18 38.91
N GLY A 23 3.43 14.06 37.90
CA GLY A 23 4.47 14.29 36.90
C GLY A 23 3.93 14.38 35.48
N ARG A 24 4.82 14.35 34.48
CA ARG A 24 4.45 14.21 33.06
C ARG A 24 4.63 12.76 32.63
N PRO A 25 3.56 12.04 32.23
CA PRO A 25 3.69 10.64 31.85
C PRO A 25 4.48 10.50 30.55
N VAL A 26 5.20 9.38 30.41
CA VAL A 26 6.03 9.08 29.23
C VAL A 26 5.72 7.68 28.74
N TYR A 27 4.97 7.61 27.65
CA TYR A 27 4.41 6.35 27.18
C TYR A 27 5.26 5.69 26.09
N TYR A 28 5.25 4.36 26.03
CA TYR A 28 5.70 3.60 24.87
C TYR A 28 4.71 2.46 24.58
N VAL A 29 4.75 1.96 23.35
CA VAL A 29 3.80 0.98 22.84
C VAL A 29 4.53 -0.31 22.47
N LEU A 30 3.95 -1.44 22.88
CA LEU A 30 4.36 -2.77 22.47
C LEU A 30 3.37 -3.31 21.44
N LEU A 31 3.83 -3.52 20.22
CA LEU A 31 3.04 -4.06 19.12
C LEU A 31 3.43 -5.52 18.91
N LYS A 32 2.48 -6.44 19.05
CA LYS A 32 2.69 -7.87 18.86
C LYS A 32 1.77 -8.43 17.78
N CYS A 33 2.36 -9.06 16.78
CA CYS A 33 1.65 -9.77 15.72
C CYS A 33 2.36 -11.11 15.49
N GLY A 34 1.66 -12.21 15.79
CA GLY A 34 2.24 -13.54 15.74
C GLY A 34 3.47 -13.68 16.65
N THR A 35 4.59 -14.10 16.06
CA THR A 35 5.87 -14.31 16.76
C THR A 35 6.73 -13.05 16.84
N LYS A 36 6.32 -11.94 16.22
CA LYS A 36 7.08 -10.69 16.21
C LYS A 36 6.49 -9.69 17.19
N GLU A 37 7.38 -9.03 17.92
CA GLU A 37 7.04 -7.95 18.84
C GLU A 37 7.97 -6.77 18.60
N TYR A 38 7.42 -5.57 18.59
CA TYR A 38 8.16 -4.32 18.44
C TYR A 38 7.79 -3.33 19.55
N ARG A 39 8.79 -2.57 19.98
CA ARG A 39 8.63 -1.48 20.94
C ARG A 39 8.75 -0.13 20.22
N SER A 40 7.85 0.80 20.52
CA SER A 40 7.94 2.17 20.03
C SER A 40 9.02 2.98 20.75
N LYS A 41 9.37 4.12 20.18
CA LYS A 41 10.02 5.19 20.92
C LYS A 41 9.09 5.73 22.03
N MET A 42 9.66 6.49 22.95
CA MET A 42 8.89 7.21 23.95
C MET A 42 8.00 8.28 23.28
N SER A 43 6.79 8.45 23.79
CA SER A 43 5.84 9.44 23.31
C SER A 43 6.37 10.85 23.55
N LYS A 44 6.00 11.75 22.65
CA LYS A 44 6.12 13.20 22.86
C LYS A 44 4.73 13.77 23.08
N GLY A 45 4.60 14.91 23.74
CA GLY A 45 3.31 15.59 23.87
C GLY A 45 3.16 16.34 25.19
N ALA A 46 2.06 17.09 25.28
CA ALA A 46 1.61 17.81 26.46
C ALA A 46 0.09 17.66 26.57
N ASN A 47 -0.46 17.90 27.76
CA ASN A 47 -1.91 17.91 28.02
C ASN A 47 -2.60 16.60 27.61
N ASP A 48 -2.19 15.49 28.23
CA ASP A 48 -2.82 14.15 28.10
C ASP A 48 -2.79 13.48 26.71
N ASN A 49 -2.05 14.09 25.77
CA ASN A 49 -1.88 13.55 24.43
C ASN A 49 -0.49 12.92 24.27
N ALA A 50 -0.45 11.67 23.83
CA ALA A 50 0.77 10.94 23.53
C ALA A 50 0.96 10.84 22.01
N LEU A 51 2.11 11.28 21.50
CA LEU A 51 2.42 11.28 20.06
C LEU A 51 3.62 10.40 19.75
N TRP A 52 3.47 9.49 18.79
CA TRP A 52 4.54 8.65 18.29
C TRP A 52 4.88 8.94 16.82
N ASN A 53 3.91 8.98 15.91
CA ASN A 53 4.17 9.07 14.46
C ASN A 53 5.29 8.10 14.02
N GLN A 54 5.10 6.81 14.31
CA GLN A 54 6.08 5.77 14.06
C GLN A 54 5.47 4.65 13.21
N LYS A 55 6.24 4.16 12.24
CA LYS A 55 5.85 3.03 11.40
C LYS A 55 6.56 1.75 11.85
N PHE A 56 5.82 0.64 11.85
CA PHE A 56 6.32 -0.71 12.10
C PHE A 56 6.00 -1.60 10.91
N VAL A 57 6.84 -2.61 10.67
CA VAL A 57 6.72 -3.51 9.52
C VAL A 57 6.76 -4.96 10.00
N PHE A 58 5.65 -5.65 9.87
CA PHE A 58 5.53 -7.09 10.13
C PHE A 58 5.55 -7.83 8.80
N ASP A 59 6.61 -8.61 8.58
CA ASP A 59 6.78 -9.37 7.34
C ASP A 59 6.79 -10.87 7.64
N PHE A 60 5.81 -11.60 7.09
CA PHE A 60 5.69 -13.04 7.22
C PHE A 60 5.49 -13.74 5.86
N PRO A 61 5.88 -15.02 5.74
CA PRO A 61 5.46 -15.85 4.61
C PRO A 61 3.94 -15.87 4.45
N MET A 62 3.45 -15.92 3.21
CA MET A 62 2.00 -15.88 2.92
C MET A 62 1.20 -17.01 3.59
N SER A 63 1.83 -18.15 3.83
CA SER A 63 1.27 -19.31 4.54
C SER A 63 0.95 -19.01 6.01
N GLU A 64 1.75 -18.18 6.68
CA GLU A 64 1.59 -17.85 8.10
C GLU A 64 0.48 -16.83 8.33
N TRP A 65 0.25 -15.92 7.37
CA TRP A 65 -0.81 -14.91 7.46
C TRP A 65 -2.22 -15.48 7.65
N LYS A 66 -2.47 -16.77 7.33
CA LYS A 66 -3.75 -17.42 7.65
C LYS A 66 -3.97 -17.65 9.15
N LYS A 67 -2.91 -17.69 9.95
CA LYS A 67 -2.94 -17.92 11.40
C LYS A 67 -2.90 -16.62 12.20
N LEU A 68 -2.56 -15.51 11.55
CA LEU A 68 -2.42 -14.19 12.18
C LEU A 68 -3.78 -13.47 12.14
N THR A 69 -4.59 -13.67 13.17
CA THR A 69 -5.96 -13.15 13.24
C THR A 69 -6.03 -11.72 13.78
N ASN A 70 -5.06 -11.30 14.59
CA ASN A 70 -5.06 -9.98 15.20
C ASN A 70 -3.64 -9.43 15.42
N ILE A 71 -3.60 -8.13 15.66
CA ILE A 71 -2.46 -7.43 16.24
C ILE A 71 -2.87 -6.92 17.62
N LYS A 72 -2.03 -7.19 18.62
CA LYS A 72 -2.19 -6.69 19.99
C LYS A 72 -1.26 -5.50 20.19
N VAL A 73 -1.80 -4.39 20.68
CA VAL A 73 -1.09 -3.13 20.86
C VAL A 73 -1.29 -2.69 22.31
N ARG A 74 -0.22 -2.74 23.12
CA ARG A 74 -0.25 -2.37 24.54
C ARG A 74 0.46 -1.06 24.79
N ILE A 75 -0.17 -0.17 25.54
CA ILE A 75 0.39 1.11 25.97
C ILE A 75 0.96 0.94 27.37
N MET A 76 2.20 1.38 27.54
CA MET A 76 2.94 1.33 28.80
C MET A 76 3.38 2.74 29.19
N ASP A 77 3.28 3.08 30.46
CA ASP A 77 3.87 4.28 31.07
C ASP A 77 5.19 3.90 31.75
N LYS A 78 6.26 4.57 31.33
CA LYS A 78 7.60 4.36 31.89
C LYS A 78 7.68 4.81 33.35
N GLU A 79 6.94 5.84 33.72
CA GLU A 79 7.04 6.50 35.02
C GLU A 79 6.09 5.90 36.06
N LEU A 80 5.19 5.01 35.64
CA LEU A 80 4.26 4.30 36.52
C LEU A 80 4.86 2.96 36.97
N PHE A 81 5.16 2.85 38.26
CA PHE A 81 5.72 1.62 38.85
C PHE A 81 4.68 0.53 39.14
N LYS A 82 3.39 0.89 39.18
CA LYS A 82 2.29 -0.05 39.47
C LYS A 82 1.97 -0.89 38.24
N ASP A 83 1.74 -2.19 38.44
CA ASP A 83 1.35 -3.16 37.40
C ASP A 83 2.29 -3.17 36.17
N GLY A 84 3.59 -2.92 36.42
CA GLY A 84 4.61 -2.85 35.36
C GLY A 84 4.45 -1.66 34.40
N GLY A 85 3.66 -0.66 34.79
CA GLY A 85 3.37 0.53 33.98
C GLY A 85 2.31 0.29 32.91
N PHE A 86 1.45 -0.73 33.03
CA PHE A 86 0.39 -0.96 32.07
C PHE A 86 -0.67 0.16 32.10
N VAL A 87 -0.99 0.73 30.94
CA VAL A 87 -1.98 1.81 30.79
C VAL A 87 -3.28 1.30 30.16
N GLY A 88 -3.16 0.35 29.24
CA GLY A 88 -4.28 -0.22 28.50
C GLY A 88 -3.83 -0.82 27.17
N GLU A 89 -4.76 -1.46 26.47
CA GLU A 89 -4.48 -2.14 25.23
C GLU A 89 -5.59 -2.02 24.19
N THR A 90 -5.24 -2.30 22.95
CA THR A 90 -6.19 -2.49 21.86
C THR A 90 -5.81 -3.73 21.07
N ILE A 91 -6.82 -4.50 20.67
CA ILE A 91 -6.68 -5.72 19.86
C ILE A 91 -7.46 -5.51 18.58
N ILE A 92 -6.76 -5.58 17.44
CA ILE A 92 -7.33 -5.24 16.15
C ILE A 92 -7.34 -6.49 15.28
N SER A 93 -8.51 -6.86 14.80
CA SER A 93 -8.65 -7.97 13.85
C SER A 93 -7.98 -7.63 12.53
N LEU A 94 -7.17 -8.56 12.04
CA LEU A 94 -6.47 -8.45 10.75
C LEU A 94 -7.19 -9.22 9.64
N GLU A 95 -8.25 -9.96 9.95
CA GLU A 95 -8.91 -10.86 8.99
C GLU A 95 -9.38 -10.14 7.73
N GLY A 96 -10.10 -9.02 7.88
CA GLY A 96 -10.60 -8.25 6.74
C GLY A 96 -9.47 -7.69 5.85
N ILE A 97 -8.47 -7.05 6.46
CA ILE A 97 -7.36 -6.45 5.72
C ILE A 97 -6.47 -7.50 5.05
N ILE A 98 -6.25 -8.66 5.69
CA ILE A 98 -5.47 -9.76 5.12
C ILE A 98 -6.24 -10.42 3.97
N THR A 99 -7.53 -10.67 4.13
CA THR A 99 -8.36 -11.33 3.10
C THR A 99 -8.40 -10.50 1.84
N GLU A 100 -8.83 -9.24 1.97
CA GLU A 100 -8.94 -8.34 0.83
C GLU A 100 -7.56 -7.96 0.27
N GLY A 101 -6.56 -7.79 1.13
CA GLY A 101 -5.18 -7.52 0.71
C GLY A 101 -4.54 -8.71 -0.03
N ARG A 102 -4.88 -9.95 0.31
CA ARG A 102 -4.46 -11.14 -0.42
C ARG A 102 -5.17 -11.24 -1.77
N ASP A 103 -6.41 -10.77 -1.88
CA ASP A 103 -7.22 -10.83 -3.11
C ASP A 103 -6.90 -9.71 -4.10
N ARG A 104 -6.66 -8.48 -3.64
CA ARG A 104 -6.29 -7.34 -4.51
C ARG A 104 -4.80 -7.09 -4.62
N GLY A 105 -4.01 -7.68 -3.73
CA GLY A 105 -2.57 -7.44 -3.59
C GLY A 105 -2.21 -6.28 -2.65
N TYR A 106 -3.21 -5.48 -2.26
CA TYR A 106 -3.06 -4.28 -1.44
C TYR A 106 -4.37 -3.99 -0.71
N MET A 107 -4.28 -3.60 0.55
CA MET A 107 -5.39 -2.97 1.30
C MET A 107 -4.82 -1.98 2.32
N GLU A 108 -5.53 -0.88 2.53
CA GLU A 108 -5.13 0.17 3.47
C GLU A 108 -6.34 0.65 4.28
N ILE A 109 -6.12 0.73 5.59
CA ILE A 109 -6.98 1.38 6.56
C ILE A 109 -6.25 2.63 7.00
N LYS A 110 -6.79 3.79 6.62
CA LYS A 110 -6.23 5.09 7.02
C LYS A 110 -6.23 5.21 8.55
N PRO A 111 -5.32 6.00 9.13
CA PRO A 111 -5.26 6.18 10.57
C PRO A 111 -6.60 6.60 11.19
N ALA A 112 -7.12 5.77 12.08
CA ALA A 112 -8.41 5.91 12.74
C ALA A 112 -8.26 5.63 14.25
N PRO A 113 -9.14 6.19 15.10
CA PRO A 113 -9.13 5.91 16.54
C PRO A 113 -9.63 4.49 16.82
N TYR A 114 -8.98 3.82 17.78
CA TYR A 114 -9.37 2.53 18.33
C TYR A 114 -9.48 2.66 19.84
N ASN A 115 -10.47 2.01 20.42
CA ASN A 115 -10.64 2.00 21.87
C ASN A 115 -9.43 1.33 22.53
N VAL A 116 -8.94 1.99 23.58
CA VAL A 116 -8.00 1.41 24.54
C VAL A 116 -8.83 0.93 25.72
N VAL A 117 -8.57 -0.29 26.18
CA VAL A 117 -9.25 -0.88 27.33
C VAL A 117 -8.25 -1.38 28.37
N LEU A 118 -8.69 -1.46 29.61
CA LEU A 118 -7.97 -2.13 30.71
C LEU A 118 -8.21 -3.65 30.65
N ASP A 119 -7.56 -4.40 31.55
CA ASP A 119 -7.70 -5.86 31.64
C ASP A 119 -9.13 -6.31 32.03
N ASP A 120 -9.94 -5.42 32.60
CA ASP A 120 -11.35 -5.64 32.94
C ASP A 120 -12.32 -5.12 31.87
N ASP A 121 -11.82 -4.85 30.65
CA ASP A 121 -12.54 -4.27 29.51
C ASP A 121 -13.06 -2.84 29.73
N THR A 122 -12.66 -2.17 30.80
CA THR A 122 -13.03 -0.76 31.03
C THR A 122 -12.37 0.13 29.98
N PHE A 123 -13.16 0.98 29.33
CA PHE A 123 -12.68 1.96 28.36
C PHE A 123 -11.69 2.96 28.99
N LYS A 124 -10.57 3.18 28.29
CA LYS A 124 -9.43 3.97 28.74
C LYS A 124 -8.86 4.83 27.62
N GLY A 125 -9.74 5.55 26.92
CA GLY A 125 -9.35 6.48 25.87
C GLY A 125 -9.14 5.81 24.51
N GLU A 126 -8.46 6.52 23.63
CA GLU A 126 -8.35 6.15 22.21
C GLU A 126 -6.90 6.15 21.74
N LEU A 127 -6.57 5.19 20.88
CA LEU A 127 -5.30 5.07 20.18
C LEU A 127 -5.54 5.17 18.68
N LYS A 128 -4.89 6.13 18.02
CA LYS A 128 -4.98 6.30 16.57
C LYS A 128 -3.89 5.54 15.86
N LEU A 129 -4.29 4.65 14.96
CA LEU A 129 -3.36 3.89 14.13
C LEU A 129 -3.93 3.59 12.74
N GLY A 130 -3.04 3.45 11.76
CA GLY A 130 -3.36 2.99 10.41
C GLY A 130 -2.74 1.62 10.14
N LEU A 131 -3.36 0.87 9.23
CA LEU A 131 -2.89 -0.46 8.82
C LEU A 131 -2.78 -0.50 7.31
N ARG A 132 -1.73 -1.13 6.79
CA ARG A 132 -1.57 -1.35 5.35
C ARG A 132 -1.00 -2.74 5.11
N PHE A 133 -1.70 -3.52 4.30
CA PHE A 133 -1.27 -4.86 3.92
C PHE A 133 -0.88 -4.91 2.45
N ILE A 134 0.26 -5.55 2.19
CA ILE A 134 0.85 -5.67 0.87
C ILE A 134 1.21 -7.12 0.60
N SER A 135 0.65 -7.70 -0.47
CA SER A 135 1.04 -9.02 -0.98
C SER A 135 2.12 -8.84 -2.05
N THR A 136 3.33 -9.31 -1.76
CA THR A 136 4.48 -9.12 -2.67
C THR A 136 4.33 -9.93 -3.96
N ASP A 137 3.57 -11.03 -3.94
CA ASP A 137 3.36 -11.86 -5.11
C ASP A 137 2.40 -11.25 -6.14
N LYS A 138 1.44 -10.43 -5.71
CA LYS A 138 0.53 -9.71 -6.63
C LYS A 138 1.13 -8.42 -7.16
N LEU A 139 1.95 -7.72 -6.38
CA LEU A 139 2.72 -6.56 -6.87
C LEU A 139 3.68 -6.94 -7.99
N GLN A 140 4.41 -8.05 -7.83
CA GLN A 140 5.31 -8.52 -8.88
C GLN A 140 4.54 -8.88 -10.15
N ARG A 141 3.41 -9.60 -10.06
CA ARG A 141 2.60 -9.95 -11.24
C ARG A 141 2.12 -8.74 -12.02
N LYS A 142 1.53 -7.74 -11.35
CA LYS A 142 1.11 -6.49 -12.02
C LYS A 142 2.27 -5.77 -12.71
N ALA A 143 3.44 -5.73 -12.07
CA ALA A 143 4.63 -5.12 -12.67
C ALA A 143 5.16 -5.90 -13.90
N TRP A 144 5.03 -7.23 -13.91
CA TRP A 144 5.35 -8.07 -15.08
C TRP A 144 4.32 -7.90 -16.20
N GLU A 145 3.03 -7.86 -15.89
CA GLU A 145 1.94 -7.65 -16.86
C GLU A 145 2.09 -6.29 -17.55
N LEU A 146 2.30 -5.20 -16.81
CA LEU A 146 2.54 -3.87 -17.37
C LEU A 146 3.79 -3.81 -18.26
N LYS A 147 4.84 -4.55 -17.91
CA LYS A 147 6.05 -4.66 -18.75
C LYS A 147 5.78 -5.42 -20.04
N ILE A 148 4.95 -6.47 -20.01
CA ILE A 148 4.56 -7.23 -21.20
C ILE A 148 3.66 -6.37 -22.09
N GLU A 149 2.70 -5.66 -21.52
CA GLU A 149 1.80 -4.79 -22.28
C GLU A 149 2.54 -3.58 -22.88
N GLY A 150 3.45 -2.95 -22.12
CA GLY A 150 4.34 -1.90 -22.64
C GLY A 150 5.28 -2.39 -23.73
N LYS A 151 5.78 -3.63 -23.61
CA LYS A 151 6.67 -4.24 -24.62
C LYS A 151 5.90 -4.71 -25.87
N ASN A 152 4.64 -5.11 -25.72
CA ASN A 152 3.75 -5.44 -26.84
C ASN A 152 3.15 -4.20 -27.52
N SER A 153 3.19 -3.02 -26.87
CA SER A 153 2.82 -1.73 -27.49
C SER A 153 3.96 -1.06 -28.27
N GLU A 154 5.18 -1.61 -28.21
CA GLU A 154 6.35 -1.17 -28.98
C GLU A 154 6.73 -2.23 -30.03
N GLU A 155 5.87 -2.45 -31.03
CA GLU A 155 6.29 -2.99 -32.32
C GLU A 155 5.86 -2.04 -33.44
N PRO A 156 6.78 -1.64 -34.34
CA PRO A 156 6.41 -0.85 -35.51
C PRO A 156 5.59 -1.76 -36.41
N THR A 157 4.32 -1.42 -36.64
CA THR A 157 3.51 -2.05 -37.68
C THR A 157 4.11 -1.70 -39.03
N ILE A 158 5.16 -2.42 -39.44
CA ILE A 158 5.56 -2.50 -40.84
C ILE A 158 4.47 -3.35 -41.49
N SER A 159 3.51 -2.66 -42.10
CA SER A 159 2.50 -3.22 -42.99
C SER A 159 3.14 -4.23 -43.96
N PRO A 160 2.89 -5.54 -43.84
CA PRO A 160 3.31 -6.46 -44.86
C PRO A 160 2.23 -6.46 -45.94
N ILE A 161 2.69 -6.19 -47.16
CA ILE A 161 2.01 -6.51 -48.41
C ILE A 161 1.10 -5.39 -48.94
N LEU A 162 1.78 -4.44 -49.61
CA LEU A 162 1.34 -3.88 -50.88
C LEU A 162 1.07 -5.07 -51.84
N ASN A 163 -0.12 -5.64 -51.76
CA ASN A 163 -0.52 -6.74 -52.61
C ASN A 163 -0.95 -6.18 -53.96
N LEU A 164 -0.28 -6.67 -55.00
CA LEU A 164 -0.94 -7.00 -56.25
C LEU A 164 -1.39 -5.82 -57.14
N MET A 165 -0.45 -4.95 -57.52
CA MET A 165 -0.48 -4.35 -58.87
C MET A 165 -0.16 -5.42 -59.93
N LYS A 166 -1.07 -6.36 -60.11
CA LYS A 166 -1.22 -7.16 -61.35
C LYS A 166 -2.52 -6.71 -62.01
N LEU A 167 -2.51 -5.52 -62.60
CA LEU A 167 -3.58 -5.06 -63.48
C LEU A 167 -2.94 -4.51 -64.76
N PRO A 168 -3.16 -5.12 -65.95
CA PRO A 168 -2.52 -4.72 -67.21
C PRO A 168 -3.00 -3.37 -67.77
N LEU A 169 -3.80 -2.61 -67.03
CA LEU A 169 -4.42 -1.36 -67.49
C LEU A 169 -3.74 -0.10 -66.94
N LEU A 170 -2.90 -0.20 -65.90
CA LEU A 170 -2.22 0.99 -65.34
C LEU A 170 -1.00 1.46 -66.16
N ARG A 171 -0.45 0.61 -67.04
CA ARG A 171 0.60 1.01 -68.00
C ARG A 171 0.06 1.87 -69.16
N PHE A 172 -1.23 1.78 -69.48
CA PHE A 172 -1.83 2.54 -70.57
C PHE A 172 -2.17 3.99 -70.16
N LEU A 173 -2.59 4.20 -68.90
CA LEU A 173 -2.93 5.52 -68.38
C LEU A 173 -1.69 6.43 -68.16
N LEU A 174 -0.51 5.85 -67.91
CA LEU A 174 0.75 6.61 -67.85
C LEU A 174 1.35 6.95 -69.23
N TYR A 175 0.92 6.28 -70.31
CA TYR A 175 1.36 6.57 -71.68
C TYR A 175 0.61 7.77 -72.28
N CYS A 176 -0.68 7.94 -71.96
CA CYS A 176 -1.48 9.08 -72.44
C CYS A 176 -1.14 10.41 -71.74
N PHE A 177 -0.73 10.39 -70.46
CA PHE A 177 -0.35 11.61 -69.74
C PHE A 177 1.03 12.18 -70.12
N ARG A 178 1.92 11.39 -70.75
CA ARG A 178 3.26 11.85 -71.13
C ARG A 178 3.34 12.55 -72.49
N LYS A 179 2.32 12.44 -73.34
CA LYS A 179 2.36 13.00 -74.72
C LYS A 179 1.71 14.38 -74.87
N THR A 180 0.93 14.84 -73.90
CA THR A 180 0.29 16.17 -73.90
C THR A 180 1.16 17.29 -73.27
N SER A 181 2.28 16.96 -72.62
CA SER A 181 3.19 17.96 -72.02
C SER A 181 4.23 18.55 -73.00
N LYS A 182 4.26 18.13 -74.27
CA LYS A 182 5.32 18.53 -75.23
C LYS A 182 4.87 19.46 -76.38
N TYR A 183 3.63 19.96 -76.37
CA TYR A 183 3.09 20.73 -77.50
C TYR A 183 2.37 22.05 -77.17
N GLN A 184 2.47 22.61 -75.96
CA GLN A 184 1.93 23.95 -75.69
C GLN A 184 2.90 24.72 -74.77
N LEU A 185 3.33 25.92 -75.21
CA LEU A 185 4.30 26.86 -74.63
C LEU A 185 5.79 26.51 -74.90
N LYS A 186 6.28 26.42 -76.14
CA LYS A 186 6.61 27.55 -77.05
C LYS A 186 5.55 28.64 -77.20
N GLU A 187 6.01 29.89 -77.11
CA GLU A 187 5.33 31.17 -77.37
C GLU A 187 4.52 31.77 -76.21
N SER A 188 5.20 32.58 -75.37
CA SER A 188 5.12 34.06 -75.40
C SER A 188 6.23 34.65 -74.54
#